data_AF-A0A381C8U3-F1
#
_entry.id   AF-A0A381C8U3-F1
#
_cell.length_a   1.000
_cell.length_b   1.000
_cell.length_c   1.000
_cell.angle_alpha   90.00
_cell.angle_beta   90.00
_cell.angle_gamma   90.00
#
_symmetry.space_group_name_H-M   'P 1'
#
loop_
_entity.id
_entity.type
_entity.pdbx_description
1 polymer ?
#
loop_
_entity_poly.entity_id
_entity_poly.type
_entity_poly.pdbx_seq_one_letter_code
_entity_poly.pdbx_strand_id
1 'polypeptide(L)' 'MEASVEKAKEMYQRKVRIPEDVRKAIEKNGEDECRQFNTELIYQLRKAYGLIGERSAQA' A
#
# COMPACT_ATOMS: atom_id res chain seq x y z
N MET A 1 19.73 -6.28 -17.59
CA MET A 1 18.28 -6.10 -17.37
C MET A 1 17.93 -5.89 -15.89
N GLU A 2 18.76 -6.34 -14.94
CA GLU A 2 18.51 -6.21 -13.48
C GLU A 2 18.63 -4.77 -12.94
N ALA A 3 19.59 -3.97 -13.43
CA ALA A 3 19.84 -2.61 -12.94
C ALA A 3 18.64 -1.65 -13.01
N SER A 4 17.71 -1.87 -13.94
CA SER A 4 16.50 -1.04 -14.10
C SER A 4 15.42 -1.37 -13.05
N VAL A 5 15.35 -2.64 -12.60
CA VAL A 5 14.38 -3.11 -11.60
C VAL A 5 14.83 -2.73 -10.20
N GLU A 6 16.13 -2.85 -9.88
CA GLU A 6 16.71 -2.32 -8.64
C GLU A 6 16.45 -0.82 -8.50
N LYS A 7 16.74 -0.03 -9.55
CA LYS A 7 16.48 1.43 -9.56
C LYS A 7 15.01 1.76 -9.37
N ALA A 8 14.10 1.02 -10.01
CA ALA A 8 12.67 1.21 -9.82
C ALA A 8 12.27 0.96 -8.35
N LYS A 9 12.72 -0.16 -7.76
CA LYS A 9 12.47 -0.50 -6.35
C LYS A 9 13.01 0.57 -5.39
N GLU A 10 14.20 1.11 -5.63
CA GLU A 10 14.76 2.20 -4.84
C GLU A 10 13.98 3.52 -5.00
N MET A 11 13.57 3.88 -6.22
CA MET A 11 12.82 5.12 -6.48
C MET A 11 11.47 5.18 -5.76
N TYR A 12 10.84 4.02 -5.55
CA TYR A 12 9.52 3.91 -4.91
C TYR A 12 9.56 3.79 -3.38
N GLN A 13 10.70 3.48 -2.77
CA GLN A 13 10.85 3.38 -1.32
C GLN A 13 11.11 4.76 -0.68
N ARG A 14 10.16 5.69 -0.82
CA ARG A 14 10.17 6.89 0.02
C ARG A 14 9.84 6.51 1.46
N LYS A 15 10.74 6.84 2.39
CA LYS A 15 10.49 6.69 3.83
C LYS A 15 9.41 7.69 4.26
N VAL A 16 8.21 7.19 4.53
CA VAL A 16 7.11 7.98 5.09
C VAL A 16 7.11 7.76 6.61
N ARG A 17 7.05 8.85 7.38
CA ARG A 17 6.77 8.75 8.82
C ARG A 17 5.28 8.52 9.00
N ILE A 18 4.92 7.40 9.60
CA ILE A 18 3.53 7.05 9.90
C ILE A 18 3.31 7.32 11.40
N PRO A 19 2.29 8.11 11.78
CA PRO A 19 1.88 8.26 13.17
C PRO A 19 1.60 6.91 13.84
N GLU A 20 1.93 6.77 15.13
CA GLU A 20 1.88 5.48 15.83
C GLU A 20 0.46 4.91 15.92
N ASP A 21 -0.54 5.76 16.09
CA ASP A 21 -1.96 5.39 16.08
C ASP A 21 -2.39 4.83 14.72
N VAL A 22 -1.99 5.49 13.64
CA VAL A 22 -2.25 5.05 12.26
C VAL A 22 -1.54 3.73 11.96
N ARG A 23 -0.28 3.60 12.39
CA ARG A 23 0.49 2.36 12.23
C ARG A 23 -0.19 1.18 12.92
N LYS A 24 -0.60 1.34 14.18
CA LYS A 24 -1.31 0.30 14.94
C LYS A 24 -2.63 -0.10 14.29
N ALA A 25 -3.37 0.85 13.73
CA ALA A 25 -4.60 0.57 13.00
C ALA A 25 -4.35 -0.29 11.76
N ILE A 26 -3.28 0.00 11.01
CA ILE A 26 -2.89 -0.78 9.81
C ILE A 26 -2.41 -2.18 10.20
N GLU A 27 -1.58 -2.31 11.26
CA GLU A 27 -1.12 -3.61 11.75
C GLU A 27 -2.29 -4.50 12.15
N LYS A 28 -3.22 -3.97 12.98
CA LYS A 28 -4.41 -4.70 13.41
C LYS A 28 -5.29 -5.13 12.24
N ASN A 29 -5.59 -4.23 11.31
CA ASN A 29 -6.39 -4.56 10.13
C ASN A 29 -5.69 -5.62 9.26
N GLY A 30 -4.36 -5.54 9.14
CA GLY A 30 -3.57 -6.54 8.43
C GLY A 30 -3.67 -7.91 9.08
N GLU A 31 -3.60 -8.00 10.40
CA GLU A 31 -3.80 -9.25 11.14
C GLU A 31 -5.21 -9.82 10.93
N ASP A 32 -6.24 -8.98 11.05
CA ASP A 32 -7.65 -9.37 10.87
C ASP A 32 -7.93 -9.88 9.44
N GLU A 33 -7.26 -9.32 8.43
CA GLU A 33 -7.43 -9.66 7.01
C GLU A 33 -6.36 -10.64 6.48
N CYS A 34 -5.50 -11.19 7.35
CA CYS A 34 -4.38 -12.07 6.99
C CYS A 34 -3.40 -11.46 5.96
N ARG A 35 -3.11 -10.16 6.07
CA ARG A 35 -2.23 -9.39 5.18
C ARG A 35 -1.00 -8.85 5.92
N GLN A 36 0.12 -8.79 5.21
CA GLN A 36 1.30 -8.08 5.69
C GLN A 36 1.04 -6.56 5.73
N PHE A 37 1.72 -5.87 6.67
CA PHE A 37 1.59 -4.42 6.87
C PHE A 37 1.66 -3.60 5.57
N ASN A 38 2.65 -3.86 4.71
CA ASN A 38 2.81 -3.11 3.46
C ASN A 38 1.65 -3.35 2.48
N THR A 39 1.14 -4.58 2.42
CA THR A 39 -0.02 -4.91 1.58
C THR A 39 -1.24 -4.16 2.07
N GLU A 40 -1.45 -4.12 3.38
CA GLU A 40 -2.59 -3.42 3.98
C GLU A 40 -2.46 -1.90 3.87
N LEU A 41 -1.26 -1.35 4.08
CA LEU A 41 -0.96 0.07 3.84
C LEU A 41 -1.30 0.48 2.40
N ILE A 42 -0.84 -0.29 1.41
CA ILE A 42 -1.12 -0.02 -0.01
C ILE A 42 -2.63 -0.13 -0.29
N TYR A 43 -3.29 -1.14 0.28
CA TYR A 43 -4.73 -1.34 0.12
C TYR A 43 -5.54 -0.16 0.67
N GLN A 44 -5.26 0.26 1.91
CA GLN A 44 -5.96 1.39 2.53
C GLN A 44 -5.70 2.70 1.79
N LEU A 45 -4.47 2.93 1.31
CA LEU A 45 -4.18 4.09 0.45
C LEU A 45 -5.02 4.04 -0.83
N ARG A 46 -5.00 2.92 -1.56
CA ARG A 46 -5.81 2.77 -2.78
C ARG A 46 -7.29 2.97 -2.51
N LYS A 47 -7.80 2.45 -1.39
CA LYS A 47 -9.20 2.60 -0.98
C LYS A 47 -9.54 4.07 -0.70
N ALA A 48 -8.68 4.79 0.03
CA ALA A 48 -8.86 6.20 0.34
C ALA A 48 -8.87 7.08 -0.93
N TYR A 49 -8.11 6.71 -1.96
CA TYR A 49 -8.10 7.38 -3.26
C TYR A 49 -9.12 6.83 -4.26
N GLY A 50 -10.04 5.94 -3.86
CA GLY A 50 -11.05 5.36 -4.76
C GLY A 50 -10.50 4.41 -5.83
N LEU A 51 -9.23 4.00 -5.72
CA LEU A 51 -8.54 3.11 -6.68
C LEU A 51 -8.90 1.62 -6.48
N ILE A 52 -9.84 1.34 -5.57
CA ILE A 52 -10.42 0.01 -5.36
C ILE A 52 -11.93 0.19 -5.49
N GLY A 53 -12.54 -0.53 -6.43
CA GLY A 53 -13.99 -0.53 -6.64
C GLY A 53 -14.44 -0.06 -8.01
N GLU A 54 -13.63 0.68 -8.75
CA GLU A 54 -13.89 0.93 -10.17
C GLU A 54 -13.36 -0.23 -11.00
N ARG A 55 -14.18 -1.27 -11.16
CA ARG A 55 -14.22 -1.96 -12.46
C ARG A 55 -14.49 -0.86 -13.47
N SER A 56 -13.61 -0.67 -14.43
CA SER A 56 -13.90 0.07 -15.65
C SER A 56 -15.19 -0.50 -16.27
N ALA A 57 -16.32 0.11 -15.89
CA ALA A 57 -17.57 0.10 -16.61
C ALA A 57 -17.61 1.32 -17.56
N GLN A 58 -16.50 1.53 -18.26
CA GLN A 58 -16.33 2.40 -19.42
C GLN A 58 -15.39 1.61 -20.34
N ALA A 59 -15.95 0.77 -21.22
CA ALA A 59 -16.38 1.10 -22.59
C ALA A 59 -15.19 1.33 -23.53
#